data_AF-A0A0N1PD73-F1
#
_entry.id   AF-A0A0N1PD73-F1
#
_cell.length_a   1.000
_cell.length_b   1.000
_cell.length_c   1.000
_cell.angle_alpha   90.00
_cell.angle_beta   90.00
_cell.angle_gamma   90.00
#
_symmetry.space_group_name_H-M   'P 1'
#
loop_
_entity.id
_entity.type
_entity.pdbx_description
1 polymer ?
#
loop_
_entity_poly.entity_id
_entity_poly.type
_entity_poly.pdbx_seq_one_letter_code
_entity_poly.pdbx_strand_id
1 'polypeptide(L)'
;MLRSSLVRRANAQVVKAAAKGASESSQQVAKKEPSTLRYYSGIVYEGLRHVYHGFRLFFINTRLAWKYSRQLKRGVALTRRERLLLESSTKDLLRLVPFSFFIIVPFAELLLPVALKMFPGLIPSTFESESQGRNRLFNDAMATLRARQRVMDYLSATALATFDKDQQEVIRRSVRGDSIAPKDIRSVAQYFGRDGPFSVLKVPDYIAVGLGRSIGVFKWYHGLLPTRFSASIMRRAVIRRYHEVREDDRLIRLEGIDVMTNDELIKANQTRGMRWTEGTETLRVQLEWWSSLAQDGSVPYNTLWWIKPSRYSIRKSMNNLPLTQRRQLLGIQNLPEAVRASLETLCDTVDTMPSISDDAKSADKLVEKIEKITSSAKKSDSEIGFEGVQEAVGAFLTEENVTKMFEKLSKNKLPEESVVVSDVIECIGQETHNSSHVVSTLFDAFDYGAGSKPITEKALIGIGARCRKAAKPSPPLPPPKPEVEEKLEEAPKNEATPAAASQSASK
;
A
#
# COMPACT_ATOMS: atom_id res chain seq x y z
N MET A 1 -4.07 -40.80 -72.69
CA MET A 1 -2.82 -41.02 -71.89
C MET A 1 -2.13 -39.73 -71.41
N LEU A 2 -2.57 -38.52 -71.77
CA LEU A 2 -1.88 -37.26 -71.40
C LEU A 2 -2.34 -36.62 -70.07
N ARG A 3 -3.47 -37.03 -69.50
CA ARG A 3 -3.98 -36.49 -68.22
C ARG A 3 -3.32 -37.10 -66.98
N SER A 4 -2.86 -38.35 -67.03
CA SER A 4 -2.23 -39.04 -65.89
C SER A 4 -0.77 -38.62 -65.65
N SER A 5 -0.05 -38.18 -66.68
CA SER A 5 1.32 -37.70 -66.56
C SER A 5 1.41 -36.28 -65.97
N LEU A 6 0.43 -35.42 -66.28
CA LEU A 6 0.32 -34.08 -65.70
C LEU A 6 -0.02 -34.12 -64.21
N VAL A 7 -0.93 -35.00 -63.78
CA VAL A 7 -1.27 -35.17 -62.35
C VAL A 7 -0.07 -35.73 -61.56
N ARG A 8 0.72 -36.64 -62.13
CA ARG A 8 1.94 -37.14 -61.49
C ARG A 8 3.03 -36.07 -61.37
N ARG A 9 3.18 -35.19 -62.38
CA ARG A 9 4.12 -34.06 -62.32
C ARG A 9 3.67 -32.97 -61.34
N ALA A 10 2.37 -32.68 -61.28
CA ALA A 10 1.80 -31.75 -60.31
C ALA A 10 1.99 -32.27 -58.87
N ASN A 11 1.70 -33.56 -58.61
CA ASN A 11 1.94 -34.15 -57.30
C ASN A 11 3.44 -34.22 -56.94
N ALA A 12 4.33 -34.48 -57.91
CA ALA A 12 5.77 -34.45 -57.66
C ALA A 12 6.30 -33.03 -57.35
N GLN A 13 5.70 -31.99 -57.94
CA GLN A 13 6.02 -30.60 -57.62
C GLN A 13 5.44 -30.16 -56.27
N VAL A 14 4.23 -30.62 -55.91
CA VAL A 14 3.63 -30.38 -54.59
C VAL A 14 4.41 -31.11 -53.49
N VAL A 15 4.91 -32.32 -53.73
CA VAL A 15 5.79 -33.03 -52.79
C VAL A 15 7.16 -32.37 -52.69
N LYS A 16 7.73 -31.84 -53.78
CA LYS A 16 8.98 -31.04 -53.72
C LYS A 16 8.79 -29.68 -53.03
N ALA A 17 7.63 -29.05 -53.18
CA ALA A 17 7.29 -27.80 -52.49
C ALA A 17 6.99 -28.05 -51.00
N ALA A 18 6.34 -29.16 -50.65
CA ALA A 18 6.14 -29.60 -49.26
C ALA A 18 7.46 -30.02 -48.60
N ALA A 19 8.38 -30.65 -49.35
CA ALA A 19 9.73 -30.97 -48.85
C ALA A 19 10.62 -29.73 -48.67
N LYS A 20 10.47 -28.70 -49.53
CA LYS A 20 11.13 -27.39 -49.32
C LYS A 20 10.52 -26.62 -48.15
N GLY A 21 9.20 -26.60 -48.01
CA GLY A 21 8.50 -25.98 -46.88
C GLY A 21 8.79 -26.66 -45.53
N ALA A 22 8.97 -27.98 -45.52
CA ALA A 22 9.37 -28.73 -44.33
C ALA A 22 10.86 -28.55 -43.96
N SER A 23 11.71 -28.16 -44.92
CA SER A 23 13.13 -27.85 -44.67
C SER A 23 13.37 -26.41 -44.17
N GLU A 24 12.44 -25.50 -44.45
CA GLU A 24 12.48 -24.11 -43.94
C GLU A 24 11.87 -23.97 -42.53
N SER A 25 11.01 -24.90 -42.10
CA SER A 25 10.43 -24.92 -40.75
C SER A 25 11.33 -25.52 -39.66
N SER A 26 12.53 -25.99 -39.99
CA SER A 26 13.50 -26.56 -39.03
C SER A 26 14.75 -25.71 -38.80
N GLN A 27 14.81 -24.49 -39.35
CA GLN A 27 15.72 -23.47 -38.81
C GLN A 27 15.04 -22.79 -37.62
N GLN A 28 14.89 -23.53 -36.53
CA GLN A 28 15.00 -22.92 -35.22
C GLN A 28 16.36 -22.23 -35.18
N VAL A 29 16.35 -20.90 -35.29
CA VAL A 29 17.48 -20.06 -34.91
C VAL A 29 17.82 -20.47 -33.49
N ALA A 30 18.90 -21.25 -33.34
CA ALA A 30 19.47 -21.54 -32.04
C ALA A 30 19.76 -20.20 -31.37
N LYS A 31 18.89 -19.78 -30.46
CA LYS A 31 19.19 -18.72 -29.50
C LYS A 31 20.40 -19.23 -28.73
N LYS A 32 21.61 -18.82 -29.16
CA LYS A 32 22.80 -18.90 -28.33
C LYS A 32 22.42 -18.23 -27.01
N GLU A 33 22.43 -18.99 -25.92
CA GLU A 33 22.33 -18.40 -24.59
C GLU A 33 23.36 -17.27 -24.54
N PRO A 34 22.96 -16.03 -24.23
CA PRO A 34 23.91 -14.95 -24.16
C PRO A 34 24.91 -15.35 -23.07
N SER A 35 26.20 -15.34 -23.41
CA SER A 35 27.24 -15.48 -22.41
C SER A 35 26.93 -14.51 -21.27
N THR A 36 27.05 -14.98 -20.03
CA THR A 36 26.74 -14.18 -18.82
C THR A 36 27.40 -12.80 -18.89
N LEU A 37 28.62 -12.72 -19.43
CA LEU A 37 29.35 -11.48 -19.69
C LEU A 37 28.66 -10.51 -20.68
N ARG A 38 28.00 -11.02 -21.73
CA ARG A 38 27.25 -10.21 -22.71
C ARG A 38 25.93 -9.69 -22.13
N TYR A 39 25.33 -10.44 -21.21
CA TYR A 39 24.15 -10.01 -20.45
C TYR A 39 24.50 -8.90 -19.45
N TYR A 40 25.54 -9.10 -18.62
CA TYR A 40 25.99 -8.08 -17.67
C TYR A 40 26.51 -6.81 -18.36
N SER A 41 27.25 -6.93 -19.46
CA SER A 41 27.69 -5.76 -20.24
C SER A 41 26.52 -5.01 -20.89
N GLY A 42 25.47 -5.72 -21.32
CA GLY A 42 24.22 -5.10 -21.79
C GLY A 42 23.53 -4.28 -20.71
N ILE A 43 23.35 -4.84 -19.51
CA ILE A 43 22.77 -4.14 -18.35
C ILE A 43 23.62 -2.92 -17.96
N VAL A 44 24.95 -3.08 -17.94
CA VAL A 44 25.87 -1.98 -17.61
C VAL A 44 25.79 -0.88 -18.65
N TYR A 45 25.76 -1.21 -19.95
CA TYR A 45 25.63 -0.24 -21.03
C TYR A 45 24.28 0.48 -21.00
N GLU A 46 23.18 -0.23 -20.77
CA GLU A 46 21.84 0.35 -20.63
C GLU A 46 21.75 1.24 -19.39
N GLY A 47 22.32 0.83 -18.26
CA GLY A 47 22.43 1.62 -17.04
C GLY A 47 23.26 2.89 -17.23
N LEU A 48 24.46 2.79 -17.82
CA LEU A 48 25.31 3.94 -18.15
C LEU A 48 24.62 4.90 -19.12
N ARG A 49 23.94 4.37 -20.13
CA ARG A 49 23.15 5.18 -21.06
C ARG A 49 22.05 5.94 -20.32
N HIS A 50 21.34 5.26 -19.41
CA HIS A 50 20.28 5.88 -18.61
C HIS A 50 20.82 7.00 -17.71
N VAL A 51 21.94 6.75 -17.03
CA VAL A 51 22.63 7.75 -16.19
C VAL A 51 23.11 8.93 -17.05
N TYR A 52 23.68 8.68 -18.23
CA TYR A 52 24.14 9.74 -19.13
C TYR A 52 23.00 10.63 -19.62
N HIS A 53 21.87 10.03 -20.05
CA HIS A 53 20.71 10.81 -20.48
C HIS A 53 20.11 11.59 -19.30
N GLY A 54 20.05 10.99 -18.11
CA GLY A 54 19.60 11.66 -16.89
C GLY A 54 20.47 12.87 -16.53
N PHE A 55 21.80 12.70 -16.55
CA PHE A 55 22.75 13.78 -16.27
C PHE A 55 22.70 14.89 -17.31
N ARG A 56 22.56 14.54 -18.61
CA ARG A 56 22.38 15.51 -19.70
C ARG A 56 21.11 16.34 -19.50
N LEU A 57 19.98 15.69 -19.18
CA LEU A 57 18.72 16.37 -18.92
C LEU A 57 18.81 17.27 -17.68
N PHE A 58 19.44 16.78 -16.61
CA PHE A 58 19.68 17.54 -15.39
C PHE A 58 20.52 18.79 -15.64
N PHE A 59 21.58 18.70 -16.44
CA PHE A 59 22.42 19.84 -16.78
C PHE A 59 21.65 20.90 -17.58
N ILE A 60 20.85 20.47 -18.56
CA ILE A 60 19.99 21.37 -19.34
C ILE A 60 18.99 22.08 -18.41
N ASN A 61 18.30 21.34 -17.55
CA ASN A 61 17.34 21.88 -16.60
C ASN A 61 18.00 22.85 -15.62
N THR A 62 19.20 22.53 -15.11
CA THR A 62 19.96 23.39 -14.20
C THR A 62 20.38 24.70 -14.88
N ARG A 63 20.83 24.64 -16.14
CA ARG A 63 21.17 25.83 -16.93
C ARG A 63 19.95 26.73 -17.17
N LEU A 64 18.80 26.13 -17.48
CA LEU A 64 17.54 26.86 -17.65
C LEU A 64 17.06 27.45 -16.33
N ALA A 65 17.12 26.70 -15.23
CA ALA A 65 16.79 27.18 -13.90
C ALA A 65 17.66 28.36 -13.47
N TRP A 66 18.97 28.32 -13.78
CA TRP A 66 19.84 29.49 -13.57
C TRP A 66 19.35 30.70 -14.38
N LYS A 67 19.06 30.53 -15.67
CA LYS A 67 18.55 31.60 -16.54
C LYS A 67 17.27 32.22 -15.96
N TYR A 68 16.28 31.41 -15.58
CA TYR A 68 15.02 31.88 -15.01
C TYR A 68 15.21 32.51 -13.62
N SER A 69 16.10 31.96 -12.79
CA SER A 69 16.47 32.57 -11.50
C SER A 69 17.05 33.98 -11.70
N ARG A 70 17.92 34.16 -12.71
CA ARG A 70 18.50 35.47 -13.05
C ARG A 70 17.44 36.43 -13.60
N GLN A 71 16.48 35.96 -14.40
CA GLN A 71 15.36 36.77 -14.87
C GLN A 71 14.44 37.20 -13.73
N LEU A 72 14.15 36.30 -12.79
CA LEU A 72 13.35 36.60 -11.60
C LEU A 72 14.03 37.66 -10.71
N LYS A 73 15.36 37.57 -10.52
CA LYS A 73 16.14 38.59 -9.82
C LYS A 73 16.13 39.96 -10.51
N ARG A 74 15.89 40.01 -11.82
CA ARG A 74 15.74 41.25 -12.60
C ARG A 74 14.30 41.79 -12.58
N GLY A 75 13.37 41.13 -11.89
CA GLY A 75 11.97 41.54 -11.81
C GLY A 75 11.12 41.15 -13.03
N VAL A 76 11.62 40.31 -13.93
CA VAL A 76 10.83 39.83 -15.08
C VAL A 76 9.81 38.80 -14.61
N ALA A 77 8.55 38.97 -14.98
CA ALA A 77 7.51 38.00 -14.70
C ALA A 77 7.77 36.71 -15.50
N LEU A 78 7.84 35.58 -14.80
CA LEU A 78 7.99 34.26 -15.42
C LEU A 78 6.62 33.69 -15.79
N THR A 79 6.58 32.97 -16.90
CA THR A 79 5.43 32.11 -17.24
C THR A 79 5.30 30.96 -16.24
N ARG A 80 4.11 30.36 -16.18
CA ARG A 80 3.83 29.20 -15.34
C ARG A 80 4.80 28.05 -15.60
N ARG A 81 5.09 27.75 -16.88
CA ARG A 81 6.02 26.70 -17.29
C ARG A 81 7.43 26.95 -16.76
N GLU A 82 7.94 28.17 -16.91
CA GLU A 82 9.27 28.55 -16.44
C GLU A 82 9.38 28.49 -14.91
N ARG A 83 8.33 28.93 -14.20
CA ARG A 83 8.27 28.85 -12.73
C ARG A 83 8.29 27.41 -12.23
N LEU A 84 7.49 26.53 -12.84
CA LEU A 84 7.46 25.10 -12.47
C LEU A 84 8.80 24.41 -12.73
N LEU A 85 9.43 24.71 -13.88
CA LEU A 85 10.76 24.19 -14.21
C LEU A 85 11.82 24.69 -13.22
N LEU A 86 11.77 25.97 -12.84
CA LEU A 86 12.67 26.54 -11.84
C LEU A 86 12.50 25.84 -10.48
N GLU A 87 11.25 25.65 -10.04
CA GLU A 87 10.96 25.01 -8.75
C GLU A 87 11.38 23.54 -8.74
N SER A 88 11.09 22.78 -9.80
CA SER A 88 11.48 21.36 -9.89
C SER A 88 13.00 21.23 -9.92
N SER A 89 13.68 22.00 -10.76
CA SER A 89 15.14 21.95 -10.88
C SER A 89 15.84 22.40 -9.60
N THR A 90 15.27 23.35 -8.88
CA THR A 90 15.80 23.78 -7.56
C THR A 90 15.65 22.65 -6.53
N LYS A 91 14.51 21.94 -6.52
CA LYS A 91 14.32 20.78 -5.64
C LYS A 91 15.31 19.66 -5.97
N ASP A 92 15.54 19.41 -7.25
CA ASP A 92 16.49 18.38 -7.68
C ASP A 92 17.94 18.76 -7.32
N LEU A 93 18.32 20.04 -7.45
CA LEU A 93 19.62 20.53 -7.00
C LEU A 93 19.80 20.41 -5.48
N LEU A 94 18.77 20.74 -4.68
CA LEU A 94 18.81 20.61 -3.23
C LEU A 94 18.93 19.15 -2.77
N ARG A 95 18.32 18.21 -3.49
CA ARG A 95 18.48 16.77 -3.23
C ARG A 95 19.88 16.26 -3.56
N LEU A 96 20.58 16.90 -4.50
CA LEU A 96 21.93 16.52 -4.90
C LEU A 96 23.01 16.98 -3.90
N VAL A 97 22.77 18.03 -3.12
CA VAL A 97 23.72 18.52 -2.09
C VAL A 97 24.09 17.43 -1.08
N PRO A 98 23.16 16.77 -0.37
CA PRO A 98 23.50 15.68 0.54
C PRO A 98 24.10 14.47 -0.21
N PHE A 99 23.74 14.25 -1.48
CA PHE A 99 24.34 13.17 -2.28
C PHE A 99 25.82 13.45 -2.60
N SER A 100 26.18 14.70 -2.92
CA SER A 100 27.55 15.11 -3.24
C SER A 100 28.53 14.91 -2.08
N PHE A 101 28.05 15.01 -0.83
CA PHE A 101 28.84 14.73 0.37
C PHE A 101 29.38 13.29 0.38
N PHE A 102 28.58 12.31 -0.05
CA PHE A 102 28.99 10.91 -0.10
C PHE A 102 30.07 10.62 -1.15
N ILE A 103 30.17 11.46 -2.19
CA ILE A 103 31.20 11.34 -3.24
C ILE A 103 32.52 11.97 -2.77
N ILE A 104 32.46 13.09 -2.04
CA ILE A 104 33.65 13.85 -1.60
C ILE A 104 34.36 13.16 -0.44
N VAL A 105 33.61 12.54 0.48
CA VAL A 105 34.16 11.90 1.68
C VAL A 105 34.45 10.42 1.40
N PRO A 106 35.73 9.98 1.39
CA PRO A 106 36.06 8.57 1.22
C PRO A 106 35.43 7.73 2.34
N PHE A 107 34.94 6.52 2.02
CA PHE A 107 34.19 5.62 2.91
C PHE A 107 32.81 6.10 3.37
N ALA A 108 32.33 7.30 2.97
CA ALA A 108 30.96 7.71 3.26
C ALA A 108 29.90 6.83 2.57
N GLU A 109 30.27 6.10 1.52
CA GLU A 109 29.42 5.08 0.89
C GLU A 109 28.88 4.06 1.91
N LEU A 110 29.66 3.72 2.94
CA LEU A 110 29.23 2.82 4.02
C LEU A 110 28.02 3.37 4.80
N LEU A 111 27.82 4.70 4.80
CA LEU A 111 26.69 5.37 5.43
C LEU A 111 25.47 5.49 4.50
N LEU A 112 25.58 5.17 3.20
CA LEU A 112 24.44 5.21 2.28
C LEU A 112 23.26 4.35 2.76
N PRO A 113 23.43 3.09 3.20
CA PRO A 113 22.30 2.28 3.69
C PRO A 113 21.52 2.96 4.82
N VAL A 114 22.23 3.63 5.74
CA VAL A 114 21.64 4.39 6.84
C VAL A 114 20.95 5.65 6.31
N ALA A 115 21.60 6.39 5.40
CA ALA A 115 21.04 7.59 4.79
C ALA A 115 19.77 7.30 3.98
N LEU A 116 19.70 6.16 3.28
CA LEU A 116 18.52 5.75 2.51
C LEU A 116 17.35 5.30 3.39
N LYS A 117 17.65 4.72 4.57
CA LYS A 117 16.64 4.43 5.59
C LYS A 117 16.13 5.70 6.26
N MET A 118 17.03 6.65 6.51
CA MET A 118 16.72 7.95 7.12
C MET A 118 16.16 8.95 6.13
N PHE A 119 16.25 8.76 4.82
CA PHE A 119 15.66 9.68 3.86
C PHE A 119 15.23 8.90 2.61
N PRO A 120 14.03 8.30 2.63
CA PRO A 120 13.53 7.41 1.58
C PRO A 120 13.32 8.09 0.21
N GLY A 121 13.59 9.39 0.07
CA GLY A 121 13.53 10.13 -1.19
C GLY A 121 14.82 10.85 -1.58
N LEU A 122 15.98 10.43 -1.04
CA LEU A 122 17.30 10.96 -1.42
C LEU A 122 17.75 10.49 -2.81
N ILE A 123 17.32 9.30 -3.21
CA ILE A 123 17.69 8.73 -4.49
C ILE A 123 16.71 9.24 -5.55
N PRO A 124 17.20 9.79 -6.68
CA PRO A 124 16.34 10.05 -7.83
C PRO A 124 15.68 8.73 -8.25
N SER A 125 14.39 8.75 -8.56
CA SER A 125 13.58 7.57 -8.92
C SER A 125 14.21 6.66 -9.99
N THR A 126 15.15 7.22 -10.75
CA THR A 126 16.06 6.58 -11.70
C THR A 126 16.89 5.41 -11.14
N PHE A 127 17.24 5.40 -9.84
CA PHE A 127 18.07 4.34 -9.23
C PHE A 127 17.31 3.44 -8.24
N GLU A 128 15.99 3.57 -8.12
CA GLU A 128 15.20 2.60 -7.35
C GLU A 128 14.94 1.33 -8.18
N SER A 129 15.11 0.15 -7.59
CA SER A 129 14.66 -1.09 -8.23
C SER A 129 13.14 -1.08 -8.38
N GLU A 130 12.62 -1.68 -9.45
CA GLU A 130 11.18 -1.65 -9.73
C GLU A 130 10.36 -2.18 -8.53
N SER A 131 10.78 -3.27 -7.89
CA SER A 131 10.06 -3.84 -6.74
C SER A 131 10.09 -2.95 -5.49
N GLN A 132 11.24 -2.32 -5.19
CA GLN A 132 11.37 -1.47 -4.01
C GLN A 132 10.60 -0.15 -4.16
N GLY A 133 10.69 0.50 -5.32
CA GLY A 133 9.91 1.69 -5.63
C GLY A 133 8.41 1.39 -5.61
N ARG A 134 7.98 0.25 -6.18
CA ARG A 134 6.57 -0.18 -6.19
C ARG A 134 5.99 -0.38 -4.79
N ASN A 135 6.69 -1.08 -3.90
CA ASN A 135 6.21 -1.30 -2.53
C ASN A 135 6.10 0.00 -1.73
N ARG A 136 7.04 0.94 -1.93
CA ARG A 136 7.00 2.27 -1.31
C ARG A 136 5.80 3.09 -1.79
N LEU A 137 5.60 3.15 -3.11
CA LEU A 137 4.46 3.83 -3.71
C LEU A 137 3.13 3.24 -3.24
N PHE A 138 3.05 1.91 -3.13
CA PHE A 138 1.87 1.22 -2.63
C PHE A 138 1.58 1.56 -1.17
N ASN A 139 2.58 1.45 -0.29
CA ASN A 139 2.41 1.78 1.14
C ASN A 139 2.04 3.25 1.33
N ASP A 140 2.66 4.14 0.56
CA ASP A 140 2.36 5.57 0.61
C ASP A 140 0.93 5.87 0.12
N ALA A 141 0.51 5.24 -0.98
CA ALA A 141 -0.85 5.31 -1.50
C ALA A 141 -1.88 4.78 -0.50
N MET A 142 -1.65 3.60 0.11
CA MET A 142 -2.54 3.02 1.12
C MET A 142 -2.66 3.91 2.35
N ALA A 143 -1.56 4.44 2.87
CA ALA A 143 -1.61 5.36 4.01
C ALA A 143 -2.28 6.69 3.64
N THR A 144 -2.17 7.14 2.38
CA THR A 144 -2.89 8.32 1.89
C THR A 144 -4.39 8.04 1.74
N LEU A 145 -4.78 6.85 1.28
CA LEU A 145 -6.18 6.41 1.21
C LEU A 145 -6.81 6.37 2.61
N ARG A 146 -6.13 5.76 3.61
CA ARG A 146 -6.59 5.76 5.00
C ARG A 146 -6.71 7.17 5.58
N ALA A 147 -5.80 8.08 5.22
CA ALA A 147 -5.88 9.47 5.63
C ALA A 147 -7.09 10.19 5.00
N ARG A 148 -7.35 9.97 3.71
CA ARG A 148 -8.53 10.50 3.02
C ARG A 148 -9.82 9.95 3.64
N GLN A 149 -9.89 8.65 3.91
CA GLN A 149 -11.05 8.03 4.56
C GLN A 149 -11.35 8.70 5.91
N ARG A 150 -10.36 8.84 6.80
CA ARG A 150 -10.54 9.54 8.08
C ARG A 150 -11.03 10.99 7.94
N VAL A 151 -10.51 11.71 6.95
CA VAL A 151 -10.95 13.09 6.65
C VAL A 151 -12.41 13.10 6.19
N MET A 152 -12.80 12.14 5.35
CA MET A 152 -14.19 12.01 4.85
C MET A 152 -15.16 11.53 5.94
N ASP A 153 -14.73 10.64 6.84
CA ASP A 153 -15.53 10.18 7.98
C ASP A 153 -15.79 11.33 8.97
N TYR A 154 -14.78 12.17 9.20
CA TYR A 154 -14.95 13.38 9.99
C TYR A 154 -15.89 14.37 9.31
N LEU A 155 -15.76 14.53 7.98
CA LEU A 155 -16.66 15.38 7.19
C LEU A 155 -18.10 14.90 7.30
N SER A 156 -18.36 13.59 7.16
CA SER A 156 -19.72 13.04 7.23
C SER A 156 -20.29 13.11 8.65
N ALA A 157 -19.53 12.77 9.69
CA ALA A 157 -19.98 12.84 11.07
C ALA A 157 -20.31 14.27 11.51
N THR A 158 -19.43 15.21 11.19
CA THR A 158 -19.66 16.64 11.47
C THR A 158 -20.80 17.18 10.60
N ALA A 159 -20.98 16.62 9.40
CA ALA A 159 -22.04 17.03 8.51
C ALA A 159 -23.44 16.74 9.07
N LEU A 160 -23.61 15.57 9.66
CA LEU A 160 -24.86 15.16 10.29
C LEU A 160 -25.26 16.07 11.46
N ALA A 161 -24.29 16.65 12.16
CA ALA A 161 -24.54 17.49 13.33
C ALA A 161 -24.82 18.97 12.99
N THR A 162 -24.27 19.48 11.87
CA THR A 162 -24.19 20.94 11.62
C THR A 162 -25.00 21.40 10.40
N PHE A 163 -25.26 20.51 9.44
CA PHE A 163 -25.84 20.89 8.14
C PHE A 163 -27.32 20.55 8.05
N ASP A 164 -28.01 21.29 7.19
CA ASP A 164 -29.38 20.98 6.80
C ASP A 164 -29.45 19.77 5.85
N LYS A 165 -30.65 19.18 5.69
CA LYS A 165 -30.88 17.96 4.91
C LYS A 165 -30.34 18.04 3.47
N ASP A 166 -30.57 19.16 2.80
CA ASP A 166 -30.12 19.38 1.42
C ASP A 166 -28.60 19.46 1.32
N GLN A 167 -27.97 20.11 2.31
CA GLN A 167 -26.51 20.24 2.38
C GLN A 167 -25.84 18.92 2.78
N GLN A 168 -26.48 18.13 3.65
CA GLN A 168 -26.02 16.78 3.98
C GLN A 168 -25.98 15.87 2.75
N GLU A 169 -26.96 16.01 1.83
CA GLU A 169 -26.97 15.24 0.60
C GLU A 169 -25.80 15.59 -0.32
N VAL A 170 -25.38 16.86 -0.36
CA VAL A 170 -24.14 17.26 -1.07
C VAL A 170 -22.92 16.53 -0.52
N ILE A 171 -22.80 16.42 0.81
CA ILE A 171 -21.69 15.70 1.45
C ILE A 171 -21.78 14.20 1.15
N ARG A 172 -22.97 13.59 1.23
CA ARG A 172 -23.17 12.16 0.88
C ARG A 172 -22.76 11.88 -0.56
N ARG A 173 -23.18 12.71 -1.52
CA ARG A 173 -22.76 12.64 -2.93
C ARG A 173 -21.24 12.77 -3.07
N SER A 174 -20.61 13.66 -2.29
CA SER A 174 -19.16 13.81 -2.29
C SER A 174 -18.43 12.57 -1.77
N VAL A 175 -18.93 11.94 -0.71
CA VAL A 175 -18.36 10.70 -0.14
C VAL A 175 -18.51 9.53 -1.11
N ARG A 176 -19.66 9.41 -1.77
CA ARG A 176 -19.93 8.38 -2.81
C ARG A 176 -19.11 8.59 -4.09
N GLY A 177 -18.58 9.80 -4.30
CA GLY A 177 -17.85 10.16 -5.50
C GLY A 177 -18.75 10.47 -6.70
N ASP A 178 -19.98 10.91 -6.45
CA ASP A 178 -20.91 11.32 -7.50
C ASP A 178 -20.51 12.66 -8.13
N SER A 179 -21.32 13.14 -9.08
CA SER A 179 -21.10 14.45 -9.71
C SER A 179 -21.49 15.57 -8.75
N ILE A 180 -20.59 16.54 -8.58
CA ILE A 180 -20.77 17.70 -7.71
C ILE A 180 -20.68 18.96 -8.58
N ALA A 181 -21.78 19.70 -8.63
CA ALA A 181 -21.84 20.96 -9.35
C ALA A 181 -21.27 22.11 -8.51
N PRO A 182 -20.75 23.18 -9.14
CA PRO A 182 -20.29 24.38 -8.41
C PRO A 182 -21.36 25.02 -7.52
N LYS A 183 -22.63 24.88 -7.88
CA LYS A 183 -23.79 25.40 -7.14
C LYS A 183 -23.90 24.76 -5.76
N ASP A 184 -23.71 23.44 -5.72
CA ASP A 184 -23.77 22.61 -4.51
C ASP A 184 -22.60 22.94 -3.57
N ILE A 185 -21.43 23.26 -4.12
CA ILE A 185 -20.27 23.66 -3.31
C ILE A 185 -20.51 25.02 -2.66
N ARG A 186 -21.14 25.96 -3.37
CA ARG A 186 -21.46 27.29 -2.82
C ARG A 186 -22.41 27.23 -1.63
N SER A 187 -23.41 26.34 -1.66
CA SER A 187 -24.39 26.23 -0.56
C SER A 187 -23.77 25.71 0.75
N VAL A 188 -22.66 24.97 0.66
CA VAL A 188 -21.96 24.33 1.79
C VAL A 188 -20.72 25.13 2.21
N ALA A 189 -20.24 26.07 1.38
CA ALA A 189 -18.98 26.78 1.54
C ALA A 189 -18.83 27.55 2.88
N GLN A 190 -19.93 28.04 3.47
CA GLN A 190 -19.91 28.80 4.72
C GLN A 190 -19.28 28.03 5.89
N TYR A 191 -19.47 26.71 5.96
CA TYR A 191 -18.95 25.86 7.05
C TYR A 191 -17.46 25.58 6.94
N PHE A 192 -16.87 25.89 5.78
CA PHE A 192 -15.44 25.79 5.50
C PHE A 192 -14.75 27.16 5.65
N GLY A 193 -15.43 28.16 6.21
CA GLY A 193 -14.83 29.45 6.53
C GLY A 193 -13.73 29.35 7.58
N ARG A 194 -13.10 30.49 7.87
CA ARG A 194 -12.10 30.61 8.95
C ARG A 194 -12.65 30.16 10.30
N ASP A 195 -13.94 30.45 10.52
CA ASP A 195 -14.63 30.14 11.77
C ASP A 195 -15.44 28.86 11.77
N GLY A 196 -15.62 28.24 10.60
CA GLY A 196 -16.39 27.02 10.47
C GLY A 196 -15.70 25.78 11.04
N PRO A 197 -16.45 24.68 11.25
CA PRO A 197 -15.94 23.44 11.84
C PRO A 197 -14.87 22.73 10.99
N PHE A 198 -14.79 23.04 9.70
CA PHE A 198 -13.79 22.48 8.77
C PHE A 198 -12.61 23.42 8.49
N SER A 199 -12.50 24.52 9.25
CA SER A 199 -11.33 25.37 9.21
C SER A 199 -10.07 24.57 9.57
N VAL A 200 -9.04 24.64 8.73
CA VAL A 200 -7.74 23.97 8.96
C VAL A 200 -7.16 24.29 10.35
N LEU A 201 -7.51 25.44 10.91
CA LEU A 201 -7.07 25.86 12.24
C LEU A 201 -7.84 25.19 13.38
N LYS A 202 -9.13 24.90 13.20
CA LYS A 202 -10.05 24.39 14.23
C LYS A 202 -10.19 22.86 14.21
N VAL A 203 -9.92 22.21 13.08
CA VAL A 203 -10.03 20.74 12.98
C VAL A 203 -9.14 20.01 13.99
N PRO A 204 -9.55 18.82 14.49
CA PRO A 204 -8.74 18.00 15.38
C PRO A 204 -7.35 17.67 14.81
N ASP A 205 -6.38 17.44 15.70
CA ASP A 205 -4.98 17.21 15.32
C ASP A 205 -4.78 16.03 14.35
N TYR A 206 -5.50 14.92 14.57
CA TYR A 206 -5.42 13.75 13.70
C TYR A 206 -6.00 14.01 12.30
N ILE A 207 -7.01 14.89 12.19
CA ILE A 207 -7.59 15.32 10.90
C ILE A 207 -6.67 16.29 10.19
N ALA A 208 -6.04 17.22 10.91
CA ALA A 208 -5.04 18.12 10.33
C ALA A 208 -3.86 17.34 9.70
N VAL A 209 -3.41 16.28 10.36
CA VAL A 209 -2.38 15.37 9.81
C VAL A 209 -2.92 14.59 8.61
N GLY A 210 -4.15 14.09 8.68
CA GLY A 210 -4.82 13.41 7.57
C GLY A 210 -4.93 14.28 6.32
N LEU A 211 -5.30 15.56 6.49
CA LEU A 211 -5.41 16.56 5.44
C LEU A 211 -4.03 16.90 4.86
N GLY A 212 -3.01 17.09 5.70
CA GLY A 212 -1.63 17.27 5.25
C GLY A 212 -1.13 16.12 4.38
N ARG A 213 -1.54 14.88 4.69
CA ARG A 213 -1.21 13.70 3.91
C ARG A 213 -2.02 13.58 2.62
N SER A 214 -3.32 13.87 2.64
CA SER A 214 -4.17 13.79 1.44
C SER A 214 -3.76 14.78 0.35
N ILE A 215 -3.21 15.93 0.75
CA ILE A 215 -2.70 17.01 -0.12
C ILE A 215 -1.25 16.73 -0.59
N GLY A 216 -0.55 15.78 0.03
CA GLY A 216 0.83 15.41 -0.33
C GLY A 216 1.90 16.34 0.25
N VAL A 217 1.59 17.04 1.36
CA VAL A 217 2.56 17.89 2.08
C VAL A 217 3.23 17.12 3.22
N PHE A 218 2.58 16.05 3.70
CA PHE A 218 3.14 15.15 4.69
C PHE A 218 4.37 14.42 4.13
N LYS A 219 5.43 14.39 4.93
CA LYS A 219 6.70 13.73 4.63
C LYS A 219 6.98 12.70 5.70
N TRP A 220 7.79 11.69 5.39
CA TRP A 220 8.08 10.56 6.26
C TRP A 220 8.51 11.00 7.68
N TYR A 221 9.36 12.02 7.83
CA TYR A 221 9.84 12.51 9.13
C TYR A 221 8.75 13.13 10.00
N HIS A 222 7.62 13.57 9.43
CA HIS A 222 6.48 14.06 10.21
C HIS A 222 5.77 12.94 10.98
N GLY A 223 6.00 11.67 10.60
CA GLY A 223 5.53 10.50 11.34
C GLY A 223 6.39 10.16 12.57
N LEU A 224 7.59 10.71 12.68
CA LEU A 224 8.47 10.50 13.83
C LEU A 224 8.13 11.42 15.02
N LEU A 225 7.45 12.53 14.75
CA LEU A 225 7.08 13.51 15.77
C LEU A 225 5.73 13.16 16.41
N PRO A 226 5.51 13.50 17.70
CA PRO A 226 4.20 13.36 18.32
C PRO A 226 3.12 14.11 17.53
N THR A 227 1.91 13.55 17.50
CA THR A 227 0.79 14.03 16.66
C THR A 227 0.49 15.51 16.85
N ARG A 228 0.59 16.04 18.08
CA ARG A 228 0.32 17.46 18.40
C ARG A 228 1.28 18.43 17.69
N PHE A 229 2.58 18.13 17.70
CA PHE A 229 3.59 18.93 17.02
C PHE A 229 3.46 18.79 15.51
N SER A 230 3.27 17.55 15.03
CA SER A 230 3.05 17.24 13.63
C SER A 230 1.84 18.00 13.09
N ALA A 231 0.71 18.00 13.80
CA ALA A 231 -0.51 18.70 13.43
C ALA A 231 -0.31 20.22 13.30
N SER A 232 0.40 20.85 14.23
CA SER A 232 0.70 22.29 14.15
C SER A 232 1.53 22.65 12.91
N ILE A 233 2.50 21.80 12.56
CA ILE A 233 3.28 21.97 11.33
C ILE A 233 2.41 21.72 10.10
N MET A 234 1.57 20.68 10.12
CA MET A 234 0.66 20.33 9.02
C MET A 234 -0.33 21.45 8.73
N ARG A 235 -0.91 22.09 9.74
CA ARG A 235 -1.79 23.26 9.53
C ARG A 235 -1.09 24.36 8.73
N ARG A 236 0.11 24.76 9.14
CA ARG A 236 0.91 25.77 8.43
C ARG A 236 1.29 25.31 7.02
N ALA A 237 1.68 24.05 6.87
CA ALA A 237 2.11 23.50 5.60
C ALA A 237 0.96 23.36 4.59
N VAL A 238 -0.23 22.97 5.05
CA VAL A 238 -1.48 22.95 4.27
C VAL A 238 -1.86 24.36 3.83
N ILE A 239 -1.86 25.33 4.75
CA ILE A 239 -2.16 26.73 4.41
C ILE A 239 -1.18 27.27 3.38
N ARG A 240 0.12 27.00 3.54
CA ARG A 240 1.14 27.37 2.55
C ARG A 240 0.84 26.76 1.19
N ARG A 241 0.49 25.48 1.16
CA ARG A 241 0.12 24.79 -0.07
C ARG A 241 -1.11 25.40 -0.74
N TYR A 242 -2.09 25.84 0.03
CA TYR A 242 -3.24 26.57 -0.51
C TYR A 242 -2.82 27.86 -1.20
N HIS A 243 -1.93 28.63 -0.60
CA HIS A 243 -1.39 29.84 -1.24
C HIS A 243 -0.60 29.54 -2.51
N GLU A 244 0.24 28.49 -2.50
CA GLU A 244 0.99 28.06 -3.69
C GLU A 244 0.06 27.73 -4.86
N VAL A 245 -0.99 26.94 -4.61
CA VAL A 245 -1.94 26.54 -5.66
C VAL A 245 -2.84 27.70 -6.05
N ARG A 246 -3.18 28.61 -5.15
CA ARG A 246 -3.94 29.82 -5.49
C ARG A 246 -3.15 30.75 -6.41
N GLU A 247 -1.84 30.87 -6.21
CA GLU A 247 -0.98 31.59 -7.15
C GLU A 247 -0.84 30.87 -8.49
N ASP A 248 -0.81 29.53 -8.51
CA ASP A 248 -0.87 28.74 -9.75
C ASP A 248 -2.21 28.96 -10.48
N ASP A 249 -3.34 28.98 -9.77
CA ASP A 249 -4.67 29.30 -10.31
C ASP A 249 -4.70 30.70 -10.95
N ARG A 250 -4.01 31.67 -10.34
CA ARG A 250 -3.87 33.02 -10.89
C ARG A 250 -3.08 33.01 -12.21
N LEU A 251 -1.98 32.26 -12.28
CA LEU A 251 -1.17 32.15 -13.49
C LEU A 251 -1.91 31.44 -14.62
N ILE A 252 -2.60 30.33 -14.33
CA ILE A 252 -3.44 29.61 -15.31
C ILE A 252 -4.49 30.54 -15.91
N ARG A 253 -5.08 31.42 -15.11
CA ARG A 253 -6.06 32.38 -15.58
C ARG A 253 -5.47 33.44 -16.52
N LEU A 254 -4.25 33.90 -16.24
CA LEU A 254 -3.56 34.88 -17.08
C LEU A 254 -3.15 34.29 -18.43
N GLU A 255 -2.75 33.02 -18.45
CA GLU A 255 -2.32 32.32 -19.68
C GLU A 255 -3.50 31.74 -20.48
N GLY A 256 -4.63 31.47 -19.81
CA GLY A 256 -5.81 30.83 -20.39
C GLY A 256 -5.76 29.30 -20.29
N ILE A 257 -6.89 28.68 -19.98
CA ILE A 257 -6.99 27.22 -19.80
C ILE A 257 -6.91 26.50 -21.16
N ASP A 258 -7.37 27.12 -22.24
CA ASP A 258 -7.47 26.49 -23.57
C ASP A 258 -6.12 26.20 -24.23
N VAL A 259 -5.07 26.91 -23.82
CA VAL A 259 -3.70 26.79 -24.37
C VAL A 259 -2.93 25.61 -23.75
N MET A 260 -3.46 25.01 -22.69
CA MET A 260 -2.78 23.96 -21.93
C MET A 260 -2.74 22.63 -22.70
N THR A 261 -1.61 21.93 -22.62
CA THR A 261 -1.49 20.57 -23.17
C THR A 261 -2.18 19.53 -22.29
N ASN A 262 -2.48 18.34 -22.84
CA ASN A 262 -3.09 17.24 -22.08
C ASN A 262 -2.30 16.90 -20.80
N ASP A 263 -0.97 16.82 -20.90
CA ASP A 263 -0.11 16.51 -19.75
C ASP A 263 -0.15 17.61 -18.68
N GLU A 264 -0.25 18.87 -19.11
CA GLU A 264 -0.38 20.01 -18.20
C GLU A 264 -1.74 20.03 -17.50
N LEU A 265 -2.81 19.65 -18.20
CA LEU A 265 -4.15 19.50 -17.64
C LEU A 265 -4.19 18.37 -16.61
N ILE A 266 -3.60 17.22 -16.91
CA ILE A 266 -3.47 16.09 -15.98
C ILE A 266 -2.72 16.53 -14.72
N LYS A 267 -1.55 17.16 -14.88
CA LYS A 267 -0.74 17.64 -13.75
C LYS A 267 -1.45 18.72 -12.93
N ALA A 268 -2.15 19.64 -13.59
CA ALA A 268 -2.91 20.70 -12.91
C ALA A 268 -4.05 20.12 -12.06
N ASN A 269 -4.77 19.12 -12.58
CA ASN A 269 -5.82 18.41 -11.85
C ASN A 269 -5.25 17.59 -10.68
N GLN A 270 -4.15 16.85 -10.91
CA GLN A 270 -3.45 16.09 -9.85
C GLN A 270 -2.95 16.99 -8.72
N THR A 271 -2.36 18.14 -9.06
CA THR A 271 -1.85 19.12 -8.08
C THR A 271 -2.97 19.61 -7.15
N ARG A 272 -4.18 19.75 -7.69
CA ARG A 272 -5.39 20.15 -6.96
C ARG A 272 -6.10 18.96 -6.31
N GLY A 273 -5.59 17.73 -6.43
CA GLY A 273 -6.24 16.53 -5.91
C GLY A 273 -7.59 16.23 -6.58
N MET A 274 -7.80 16.72 -7.79
CA MET A 274 -8.96 16.39 -8.64
C MET A 274 -8.68 15.11 -9.43
N ARG A 275 -9.72 14.59 -10.08
CA ARG A 275 -9.60 13.40 -10.93
C ARG A 275 -8.80 13.76 -12.18
N TRP A 276 -7.96 12.84 -12.63
CA TRP A 276 -7.03 13.08 -13.75
C TRP A 276 -7.13 12.02 -14.84
N THR A 277 -7.96 11.01 -14.65
CA THR A 277 -8.08 9.82 -15.52
C THR A 277 -9.16 9.98 -16.58
N GLU A 278 -9.86 11.11 -16.60
CA GLU A 278 -10.93 11.37 -17.56
C GLU A 278 -10.38 11.99 -18.85
N GLY A 279 -11.22 12.16 -19.87
CA GLY A 279 -10.81 12.75 -21.15
C GLY A 279 -10.45 14.24 -21.02
N THR A 280 -9.67 14.76 -21.98
CA THR A 280 -9.14 16.13 -21.97
C THR A 280 -10.21 17.20 -21.73
N GLU A 281 -11.36 17.12 -22.41
CA GLU A 281 -12.44 18.10 -22.27
C GLU A 281 -13.07 18.10 -20.88
N THR A 282 -13.15 16.94 -20.23
CA THR A 282 -13.74 16.86 -18.89
C THR A 282 -12.77 17.41 -17.86
N LEU A 283 -11.47 17.16 -18.03
CA LEU A 283 -10.41 17.75 -17.21
C LEU A 283 -10.36 19.28 -17.35
N ARG A 284 -10.63 19.79 -18.56
CA ARG A 284 -10.75 21.23 -18.82
C ARG A 284 -11.91 21.84 -18.04
N VAL A 285 -13.11 21.27 -18.20
CA VAL A 285 -14.31 21.74 -17.49
C VAL A 285 -14.16 21.66 -15.96
N GLN A 286 -13.52 20.61 -15.44
CA GLN A 286 -13.23 20.49 -14.01
C GLN A 286 -12.32 21.62 -13.52
N LEU A 287 -11.29 21.96 -14.30
CA LEU A 287 -10.37 23.05 -13.97
C LEU A 287 -11.04 24.43 -14.09
N GLU A 288 -11.94 24.62 -15.05
CA GLU A 288 -12.77 25.83 -15.16
C GLU A 288 -13.69 25.97 -13.95
N TRP A 289 -14.36 24.89 -13.53
CA TRP A 289 -15.20 24.89 -12.33
C TRP A 289 -14.39 25.22 -11.08
N TRP A 290 -13.22 24.60 -10.91
CA TRP A 290 -12.28 24.96 -9.84
C TRP A 290 -11.91 26.43 -9.87
N SER A 291 -11.50 26.95 -11.04
CA SER A 291 -11.08 28.34 -11.23
C SER A 291 -12.21 29.35 -10.93
N SER A 292 -13.44 29.01 -11.31
CA SER A 292 -14.63 29.83 -11.03
C SER A 292 -14.94 29.92 -9.54
N LEU A 293 -14.83 28.80 -8.81
CA LEU A 293 -15.05 28.75 -7.37
C LEU A 293 -13.91 29.40 -6.60
N ALA A 294 -12.67 29.27 -7.07
CA ALA A 294 -11.50 29.90 -6.46
C ALA A 294 -11.53 31.44 -6.56
N GLN A 295 -12.23 31.98 -7.56
CA GLN A 295 -12.45 33.42 -7.71
C GLN A 295 -13.57 33.94 -6.81
N ASP A 296 -14.52 33.08 -6.46
CA ASP A 296 -15.70 33.47 -5.71
C ASP A 296 -15.30 33.87 -4.27
N GLY A 297 -15.53 35.13 -3.92
CA GLY A 297 -15.22 35.65 -2.59
C GLY A 297 -16.08 35.02 -1.49
N SER A 298 -17.25 34.47 -1.84
CA SER A 298 -18.12 33.79 -0.88
C SER A 298 -17.63 32.38 -0.53
N VAL A 299 -16.74 31.80 -1.33
CA VAL A 299 -16.23 30.45 -1.13
C VAL A 299 -14.82 30.51 -0.55
N PRO A 300 -14.64 30.11 0.72
CA PRO A 300 -13.30 29.96 1.27
C PRO A 300 -12.48 28.97 0.44
N TYR A 301 -11.23 29.32 0.09
CA TYR A 301 -10.38 28.46 -0.74
C TYR A 301 -10.15 27.07 -0.12
N ASN A 302 -10.26 26.97 1.20
CA ASN A 302 -10.17 25.71 1.94
C ASN A 302 -11.25 24.70 1.48
N THR A 303 -12.47 25.16 1.18
CA THR A 303 -13.62 24.33 0.77
C THR A 303 -13.25 23.40 -0.38
N LEU A 304 -12.51 23.95 -1.35
CA LEU A 304 -12.09 23.23 -2.55
C LEU A 304 -11.16 22.05 -2.24
N TRP A 305 -10.52 22.02 -1.07
CA TRP A 305 -9.65 20.92 -0.68
C TRP A 305 -10.38 19.77 0.01
N TRP A 306 -11.57 20.03 0.53
CA TRP A 306 -12.47 19.03 1.09
C TRP A 306 -13.39 18.45 0.03
N ILE A 307 -14.01 19.30 -0.78
CA ILE A 307 -15.00 18.92 -1.80
C ILE A 307 -14.50 19.36 -3.16
N LYS A 308 -14.37 18.40 -4.08
CA LYS A 308 -13.85 18.63 -5.43
C LYS A 308 -15.00 18.72 -6.43
N PRO A 309 -15.02 19.73 -7.32
CA PRO A 309 -15.98 19.76 -8.41
C PRO A 309 -15.76 18.56 -9.35
N SER A 310 -16.83 17.87 -9.72
CA SER A 310 -16.76 16.66 -10.56
C SER A 310 -17.92 16.62 -11.54
N ARG A 311 -17.62 16.46 -12.84
CA ARG A 311 -18.66 16.40 -13.88
C ARG A 311 -19.40 15.06 -13.91
N TYR A 312 -18.67 13.97 -13.70
CA TYR A 312 -19.22 12.62 -13.72
C TYR A 312 -19.06 11.92 -12.38
N SER A 313 -19.82 10.86 -12.13
CA SER A 313 -19.57 9.97 -10.99
C SER A 313 -18.29 9.17 -11.19
N ILE A 314 -17.66 8.76 -10.10
CA ILE A 314 -16.44 7.95 -10.15
C ILE A 314 -16.69 6.64 -10.89
N ARG A 315 -17.88 6.04 -10.73
CA ARG A 315 -18.32 4.85 -11.47
C ARG A 315 -18.30 5.09 -12.98
N LYS A 316 -18.90 6.19 -13.44
CA LYS A 316 -18.94 6.53 -14.87
C LYS A 316 -17.54 6.83 -15.43
N SER A 317 -16.69 7.48 -14.64
CA SER A 317 -15.27 7.73 -15.00
C SER A 317 -14.48 6.43 -15.13
N MET A 318 -14.66 5.49 -14.19
CA MET A 318 -14.02 4.17 -14.23
C MET A 318 -14.46 3.34 -15.42
N ASN A 319 -15.75 3.36 -15.76
CA ASN A 319 -16.29 2.62 -16.89
C ASN A 319 -15.68 3.04 -18.24
N ASN A 320 -15.28 4.31 -18.37
CA ASN A 320 -14.67 4.84 -19.59
C ASN A 320 -13.19 4.45 -19.77
N LEU A 321 -12.54 3.90 -18.73
CA LEU A 321 -11.13 3.51 -18.76
C LEU A 321 -10.97 2.05 -19.22
N PRO A 322 -9.93 1.72 -20.01
CA PRO A 322 -9.55 0.34 -20.31
C PRO A 322 -9.31 -0.46 -19.02
N LEU A 323 -9.65 -1.75 -19.03
CA LEU A 323 -9.51 -2.67 -17.88
C LEU A 323 -8.11 -2.65 -17.26
N THR A 324 -7.07 -2.55 -18.09
CA THR A 324 -5.67 -2.44 -17.65
C THR A 324 -5.42 -1.17 -16.82
N GLN A 325 -5.96 -0.04 -17.24
CA GLN A 325 -5.82 1.24 -16.56
C GLN A 325 -6.65 1.29 -15.27
N ARG A 326 -7.85 0.68 -15.24
CA ARG A 326 -8.64 0.49 -14.01
C ARG A 326 -7.87 -0.30 -12.95
N ARG A 327 -7.26 -1.42 -13.36
CA ARG A 327 -6.46 -2.28 -12.47
C ARG A 327 -5.21 -1.56 -11.93
N GLN A 328 -4.57 -0.70 -12.71
CA GLN A 328 -3.45 0.14 -12.25
C GLN A 328 -3.91 1.19 -11.25
N LEU A 329 -5.06 1.83 -11.49
CA LEU A 329 -5.62 2.88 -10.63
C LEU A 329 -6.11 2.37 -9.28
N LEU A 330 -6.71 1.19 -9.26
CA LEU A 330 -7.15 0.54 -8.03
C LEU A 330 -5.99 -0.15 -7.30
N GLY A 331 -4.79 -0.17 -7.90
CA GLY A 331 -3.63 -0.89 -7.35
C GLY A 331 -3.80 -2.42 -7.34
N ILE A 332 -4.86 -2.96 -7.96
CA ILE A 332 -5.23 -4.39 -7.99
C ILE A 332 -4.13 -5.26 -8.61
N GLN A 333 -3.35 -4.72 -9.55
CA GLN A 333 -2.22 -5.45 -10.15
C GLN A 333 -1.11 -5.79 -9.15
N ASN A 334 -1.05 -5.09 -8.02
CA ASN A 334 -0.02 -5.27 -6.99
C ASN A 334 -0.54 -6.05 -5.76
N LEU A 335 -1.77 -6.57 -5.82
CA LEU A 335 -2.31 -7.42 -4.76
C LEU A 335 -1.85 -8.88 -4.95
N PRO A 336 -1.67 -9.65 -3.86
CA PRO A 336 -1.43 -11.09 -3.94
C PRO A 336 -2.47 -11.75 -4.85
N GLU A 337 -2.04 -12.72 -5.65
CA GLU A 337 -2.81 -13.30 -6.76
C GLU A 337 -4.20 -13.81 -6.35
N ALA A 338 -4.32 -14.32 -5.12
CA ALA A 338 -5.59 -14.73 -4.51
C ALA A 338 -6.59 -13.57 -4.31
N VAL A 339 -6.12 -12.44 -3.78
CA VAL A 339 -6.95 -11.24 -3.53
C VAL A 339 -7.27 -10.53 -4.84
N ARG A 340 -6.31 -10.55 -5.79
CA ARG A 340 -6.49 -10.04 -7.15
C ARG A 340 -7.60 -10.79 -7.88
N ALA A 341 -7.60 -12.13 -7.85
CA ALA A 341 -8.64 -12.94 -8.48
C ALA A 341 -10.04 -12.69 -7.85
N SER A 342 -10.10 -12.50 -6.53
CA SER A 342 -11.36 -12.16 -5.84
C SER A 342 -11.87 -10.75 -6.16
N LEU A 343 -10.98 -9.77 -6.31
CA LEU A 343 -11.36 -8.42 -6.73
C LEU A 343 -11.71 -8.34 -8.23
N GLU A 344 -11.05 -9.14 -9.07
CA GLU A 344 -11.37 -9.26 -10.50
C GLU A 344 -12.77 -9.87 -10.69
N THR A 345 -13.08 -10.96 -9.99
CA THR A 345 -14.44 -11.54 -10.01
C THR A 345 -15.50 -10.59 -9.44
N LEU A 346 -15.16 -9.76 -8.44
CA LEU A 346 -16.07 -8.71 -7.95
C LEU A 346 -16.26 -7.59 -8.98
N CYS A 347 -15.22 -7.20 -9.72
CA CYS A 347 -15.36 -6.21 -10.80
C CYS A 347 -16.22 -6.75 -11.94
N ASP A 348 -16.02 -8.01 -12.34
CA ASP A 348 -16.77 -8.66 -13.43
C ASP A 348 -18.25 -8.89 -13.06
N THR A 349 -18.54 -9.19 -11.79
CA THR A 349 -19.93 -9.34 -11.28
C THR A 349 -20.63 -8.00 -11.06
N VAL A 350 -19.89 -6.94 -10.73
CA VAL A 350 -20.43 -5.58 -10.61
C VAL A 350 -20.70 -4.96 -11.99
N ASP A 351 -19.95 -5.34 -13.02
CA ASP A 351 -20.16 -4.88 -14.41
C ASP A 351 -21.38 -5.55 -15.08
N THR A 352 -21.92 -6.65 -14.52
CA THR A 352 -23.07 -7.40 -15.08
C THR A 352 -24.42 -7.12 -14.42
N MET A 353 -24.51 -6.26 -13.40
CA MET A 353 -25.80 -5.87 -12.82
C MET A 353 -26.38 -4.63 -13.54
N PRO A 354 -27.55 -4.72 -14.19
CA PRO A 354 -28.33 -3.53 -14.51
C PRO A 354 -28.72 -2.85 -13.20
N SER A 355 -28.79 -1.51 -13.21
CA SER A 355 -29.13 -0.65 -12.07
C SER A 355 -30.19 -1.29 -11.15
N ILE A 356 -29.76 -1.69 -9.95
CA ILE A 356 -30.63 -2.26 -8.92
C ILE A 356 -31.54 -1.15 -8.40
N SER A 357 -32.84 -1.34 -8.63
CA SER A 357 -33.96 -0.72 -7.93
C SER A 357 -33.99 -1.10 -6.45
N ASP A 358 -34.59 -0.22 -5.66
CA ASP A 358 -34.65 -0.16 -4.19
C ASP A 358 -35.27 -1.38 -3.46
N ASP A 359 -34.64 -2.56 -3.51
CA ASP A 359 -35.06 -3.70 -2.69
C ASP A 359 -34.03 -4.02 -1.59
N ALA A 360 -34.35 -3.62 -0.35
CA ALA A 360 -33.53 -3.80 0.85
C ALA A 360 -33.03 -5.25 1.09
N LYS A 361 -33.77 -6.25 0.58
CA LYS A 361 -33.45 -7.68 0.73
C LYS A 361 -32.21 -8.13 -0.06
N SER A 362 -31.75 -7.35 -1.05
CA SER A 362 -30.55 -7.67 -1.83
C SER A 362 -29.27 -7.06 -1.23
N ALA A 363 -29.40 -5.93 -0.53
CA ALA A 363 -28.29 -5.32 0.22
C ALA A 363 -27.90 -6.22 1.41
N ASP A 364 -28.88 -6.77 2.12
CA ASP A 364 -28.65 -7.67 3.25
C ASP A 364 -27.90 -8.94 2.82
N LYS A 365 -28.24 -9.50 1.65
CA LYS A 365 -27.52 -10.66 1.08
C LYS A 365 -26.10 -10.35 0.64
N LEU A 366 -25.83 -9.12 0.18
CA LEU A 366 -24.48 -8.67 -0.17
C LEU A 366 -23.64 -8.42 1.08
N VAL A 367 -24.22 -7.83 2.13
CA VAL A 367 -23.58 -7.64 3.44
C VAL A 367 -23.26 -9.00 4.08
N GLU A 368 -24.20 -9.95 4.05
CA GLU A 368 -23.98 -11.32 4.58
C GLU A 368 -22.86 -12.06 3.82
N LYS A 369 -22.73 -11.84 2.50
CA LYS A 369 -21.65 -12.44 1.70
C LYS A 369 -20.30 -11.77 1.95
N ILE A 370 -20.28 -10.44 2.15
CA ILE A 370 -19.07 -9.69 2.53
C ILE A 370 -18.62 -10.05 3.94
N GLU A 371 -19.54 -10.30 4.88
CA GLU A 371 -19.23 -10.79 6.23
C GLU A 371 -18.69 -12.23 6.20
N LYS A 372 -19.21 -13.11 5.32
CA LYS A 372 -18.67 -14.46 5.10
C LYS A 372 -17.25 -14.43 4.51
N ILE A 373 -16.96 -13.49 3.62
CA ILE A 373 -15.61 -13.30 3.05
C ILE A 373 -14.66 -12.66 4.08
N THR A 374 -15.13 -11.70 4.87
CA THR A 374 -14.34 -11.03 5.91
C THR A 374 -14.05 -11.96 7.08
N SER A 375 -14.98 -12.84 7.44
CA SER A 375 -14.76 -13.90 8.43
C SER A 375 -13.84 -15.01 7.90
N SER A 376 -13.89 -15.34 6.60
CA SER A 376 -12.92 -16.23 5.95
C SER A 376 -11.50 -15.64 5.94
N ALA A 377 -11.35 -14.31 5.76
CA ALA A 377 -10.05 -13.65 5.81
C ALA A 377 -9.53 -13.45 7.25
N LYS A 378 -10.41 -13.30 8.23
CA LYS A 378 -10.03 -13.36 9.66
C LYS A 378 -9.62 -14.76 10.09
N LYS A 379 -10.22 -15.81 9.52
CA LYS A 379 -9.87 -17.22 9.80
C LYS A 379 -8.43 -17.56 9.37
N SER A 380 -7.97 -17.08 8.21
CA SER A 380 -6.61 -17.36 7.73
C SER A 380 -5.51 -16.69 8.57
N ASP A 381 -5.76 -15.50 9.15
CA ASP A 381 -4.79 -14.85 10.04
C ASP A 381 -4.82 -15.44 11.47
N SER A 382 -5.94 -16.05 11.90
CA SER A 382 -6.03 -16.77 13.17
C SER A 382 -5.51 -18.22 13.11
N GLU A 383 -5.58 -18.87 11.95
CA GLU A 383 -5.20 -20.29 11.78
C GLU A 383 -3.70 -20.52 12.00
N ILE A 384 -2.83 -19.58 11.60
CA ILE A 384 -1.36 -19.70 11.76
C ILE A 384 -0.95 -19.68 13.25
N GLY A 385 -1.70 -18.98 14.09
CA GLY A 385 -1.51 -19.00 15.55
C GLY A 385 -2.26 -20.14 16.25
N PHE A 386 -3.36 -20.62 15.67
CA PHE A 386 -4.23 -21.64 16.24
C PHE A 386 -3.66 -23.06 16.07
N GLU A 387 -2.99 -23.35 14.95
CA GLU A 387 -2.35 -24.66 14.73
C GLU A 387 -1.24 -24.96 15.75
N GLY A 388 -0.37 -23.98 16.05
CA GLY A 388 0.69 -24.14 17.06
C GLY A 388 0.14 -24.31 18.48
N VAL A 389 -1.01 -23.70 18.78
CA VAL A 389 -1.70 -23.86 20.07
C VAL A 389 -2.39 -25.23 20.15
N GLN A 390 -3.00 -25.70 19.07
CA GLN A 390 -3.57 -27.06 19.00
C GLN A 390 -2.51 -28.14 19.19
N GLU A 391 -1.32 -27.94 18.63
CA GLU A 391 -0.19 -28.87 18.80
C GLU A 391 0.31 -28.88 20.25
N ALA A 392 0.56 -27.71 20.85
CA ALA A 392 1.03 -27.59 22.23
C ALA A 392 0.00 -28.12 23.26
N VAL A 393 -1.28 -27.74 23.11
CA VAL A 393 -2.36 -28.20 24.00
C VAL A 393 -2.67 -29.69 23.76
N GLY A 394 -2.60 -30.16 22.51
CA GLY A 394 -2.77 -31.56 22.16
C GLY A 394 -1.66 -32.46 22.68
N ALA A 395 -0.41 -31.99 22.74
CA ALA A 395 0.72 -32.68 23.36
C ALA A 395 0.60 -32.75 24.89
N PHE A 396 0.04 -31.71 25.52
CA PHE A 396 -0.13 -31.65 26.97
C PHE A 396 -1.32 -32.50 27.47
N LEU A 397 -2.44 -32.56 26.75
CA LEU A 397 -3.64 -33.31 27.12
C LEU A 397 -3.53 -34.83 26.86
N THR A 398 -2.64 -35.50 27.60
CA THR A 398 -2.53 -36.97 27.69
C THR A 398 -3.25 -37.52 28.93
N GLU A 399 -3.57 -38.82 28.95
CA GLU A 399 -4.31 -39.44 30.07
C GLU A 399 -3.60 -39.26 31.43
N GLU A 400 -2.26 -39.36 31.43
CA GLU A 400 -1.44 -39.17 32.63
C GLU A 400 -1.38 -37.70 33.11
N ASN A 401 -1.40 -36.75 32.18
CA ASN A 401 -1.33 -35.33 32.52
C ASN A 401 -2.69 -34.78 32.95
N VAL A 402 -3.77 -35.27 32.36
CA VAL A 402 -5.14 -34.92 32.75
C VAL A 402 -5.43 -35.42 34.18
N THR A 403 -5.05 -36.65 34.52
CA THR A 403 -5.21 -37.18 35.90
C THR A 403 -4.41 -36.38 36.93
N LYS A 404 -3.13 -36.07 36.65
CA LYS A 404 -2.31 -35.19 37.51
C LYS A 404 -2.89 -33.78 37.65
N MET A 405 -3.49 -33.24 36.59
CA MET A 405 -4.14 -31.93 36.61
C MET A 405 -5.39 -31.93 37.49
N PHE A 406 -6.24 -32.96 37.40
CA PHE A 406 -7.41 -33.09 38.26
C PHE A 406 -7.03 -33.31 39.73
N GLU A 407 -5.95 -34.03 40.03
CA GLU A 407 -5.41 -34.15 41.38
C GLU A 407 -4.87 -32.82 41.94
N LYS A 408 -4.23 -31.99 41.10
CA LYS A 408 -3.77 -30.65 41.50
C LYS A 408 -4.95 -29.70 41.75
N LEU A 409 -5.97 -29.76 40.91
CA LEU A 409 -7.16 -28.91 41.02
C LEU A 409 -8.08 -29.33 42.18
N SER A 410 -8.15 -30.63 42.51
CA SER A 410 -8.95 -31.14 43.63
C SER A 410 -8.34 -30.85 45.01
N LYS A 411 -7.00 -30.76 45.12
CA LYS A 411 -6.32 -30.38 46.37
C LYS A 411 -6.62 -28.94 46.83
N ASN A 412 -7.00 -28.07 45.90
CA ASN A 412 -7.26 -26.65 46.17
C ASN A 412 -8.76 -26.33 46.38
N LYS A 413 -9.65 -27.33 46.40
CA LYS A 413 -11.11 -27.16 46.51
C LYS A 413 -11.74 -28.06 47.58
N LEU A 414 -12.91 -27.65 48.11
CA LEU A 414 -13.68 -28.42 49.09
C LEU A 414 -14.37 -29.65 48.43
N PRO A 415 -14.69 -30.73 49.19
CA PRO A 415 -15.06 -32.05 48.64
C PRO A 415 -16.31 -32.10 47.74
N GLU A 416 -17.11 -31.04 47.67
CA GLU A 416 -18.39 -31.00 46.95
C GLU A 416 -18.38 -30.08 45.71
N GLU A 417 -17.23 -29.51 45.33
CA GLU A 417 -17.15 -28.57 44.20
C GLU A 417 -16.55 -29.23 42.94
N SER A 418 -17.33 -29.27 41.86
CA SER A 418 -16.89 -29.82 40.57
C SER A 418 -15.86 -28.93 39.87
N VAL A 419 -14.87 -29.54 39.20
CA VAL A 419 -13.85 -28.82 38.43
C VAL A 419 -14.49 -28.06 37.26
N VAL A 420 -14.23 -26.76 37.20
CA VAL A 420 -14.83 -25.82 36.24
C VAL A 420 -13.88 -25.57 35.05
N VAL A 421 -14.45 -25.31 33.87
CA VAL A 421 -13.71 -24.98 32.64
C VAL A 421 -12.68 -23.85 32.83
N SER A 422 -13.01 -22.82 33.62
CA SER A 422 -12.12 -21.68 33.89
C SER A 422 -10.78 -22.09 34.49
N ASP A 423 -10.83 -22.99 35.47
CA ASP A 423 -9.65 -23.39 36.25
C ASP A 423 -8.76 -24.31 35.41
N VAL A 424 -9.39 -25.09 34.53
CA VAL A 424 -8.72 -25.93 33.53
C VAL A 424 -8.03 -25.08 32.47
N ILE A 425 -8.69 -24.04 31.95
CA ILE A 425 -8.11 -23.11 30.97
C ILE A 425 -6.89 -22.39 31.56
N GLU A 426 -6.98 -21.94 32.82
CA GLU A 426 -5.88 -21.25 33.49
C GLU A 426 -4.68 -22.19 33.73
N CYS A 427 -4.93 -23.42 34.18
CA CYS A 427 -3.88 -24.43 34.38
C CYS A 427 -3.20 -24.82 33.06
N ILE A 428 -3.96 -25.03 31.98
CA ILE A 428 -3.42 -25.35 30.66
C ILE A 428 -2.63 -24.16 30.09
N GLY A 429 -3.09 -22.93 30.30
CA GLY A 429 -2.37 -21.72 29.89
C GLY A 429 -0.99 -21.62 30.56
N GLN A 430 -0.92 -21.88 31.87
CA GLN A 430 0.34 -21.86 32.62
C GLN A 430 1.34 -22.94 32.15
N GLU A 431 0.87 -24.18 31.96
CA GLU A 431 1.72 -25.33 31.61
C GLU A 431 2.14 -25.34 30.13
N THR A 432 1.33 -24.74 29.23
CA THR A 432 1.66 -24.64 27.79
C THR A 432 2.30 -23.32 27.39
N HIS A 433 2.57 -22.41 28.35
CA HIS A 433 3.07 -21.04 28.13
C HIS A 433 2.21 -20.22 27.14
N ASN A 434 0.90 -20.50 27.10
CA ASN A 434 -0.04 -19.80 26.24
C ASN A 434 -0.98 -18.93 27.08
N SER A 435 -1.42 -17.79 26.52
CA SER A 435 -2.38 -16.95 27.24
C SER A 435 -3.72 -17.66 27.42
N SER A 436 -4.33 -17.51 28.60
CA SER A 436 -5.63 -18.13 28.94
C SER A 436 -6.74 -17.75 27.95
N HIS A 437 -6.65 -16.56 27.34
CA HIS A 437 -7.59 -16.11 26.30
C HIS A 437 -7.47 -16.96 25.01
N VAL A 438 -6.27 -17.33 24.62
CA VAL A 438 -6.02 -18.15 23.43
C VAL A 438 -6.47 -19.60 23.67
N VAL A 439 -6.24 -20.14 24.87
CA VAL A 439 -6.76 -21.46 25.28
C VAL A 439 -8.28 -21.44 25.40
N SER A 440 -8.88 -20.36 25.90
CA SER A 440 -10.34 -20.20 25.92
C SER A 440 -10.94 -20.24 24.52
N THR A 441 -10.31 -19.57 23.55
CA THR A 441 -10.76 -19.56 22.16
C THR A 441 -10.71 -20.96 21.53
N LEU A 442 -9.74 -21.78 21.93
CA LEU A 442 -9.67 -23.20 21.54
C LEU A 442 -10.81 -24.03 22.15
N PHE A 443 -11.12 -23.82 23.43
CA PHE A 443 -12.22 -24.53 24.11
C PHE A 443 -13.59 -24.09 23.58
N ASP A 444 -13.77 -22.81 23.25
CA ASP A 444 -14.95 -22.26 22.60
C ASP A 444 -15.19 -22.95 21.23
N ALA A 445 -14.12 -23.26 20.49
CA ALA A 445 -14.20 -23.99 19.21
C ALA A 445 -14.64 -25.46 19.36
N PHE A 446 -14.60 -26.02 20.57
CA PHE A 446 -15.11 -27.36 20.89
C PHE A 446 -16.45 -27.32 21.65
N ASP A 447 -17.16 -26.19 21.60
CA ASP A 447 -18.45 -25.94 22.29
C ASP A 447 -18.36 -25.90 23.83
N TYR A 448 -17.15 -25.82 24.38
CA TYR A 448 -16.88 -25.59 25.81
C TYR A 448 -16.62 -24.10 26.02
N GLY A 449 -17.69 -23.31 25.92
CA GLY A 449 -17.67 -21.86 26.12
C GLY A 449 -16.96 -21.42 27.42
N ALA A 450 -16.41 -20.20 27.45
CA ALA A 450 -15.88 -19.59 28.68
C ALA A 450 -16.96 -19.43 29.78
N GLY A 451 -17.08 -20.42 30.67
CA GLY A 451 -17.86 -20.25 31.90
C GLY A 451 -18.33 -21.55 32.57
N SER A 452 -18.14 -21.58 33.89
CA SER A 452 -18.80 -22.32 35.00
C SER A 452 -19.30 -23.77 34.84
N LYS A 453 -19.17 -24.40 33.67
CA LYS A 453 -19.63 -25.76 33.43
C LYS A 453 -18.64 -26.79 34.02
N PRO A 454 -19.13 -27.86 34.65
CA PRO A 454 -18.27 -28.95 35.09
C PRO A 454 -17.71 -29.68 33.87
N ILE A 455 -16.40 -29.88 33.84
CA ILE A 455 -15.74 -30.68 32.80
C ILE A 455 -15.34 -32.03 33.37
N THR A 456 -15.58 -33.08 32.60
CA THR A 456 -15.15 -34.45 32.93
C THR A 456 -13.80 -34.75 32.29
N GLU A 457 -13.01 -35.61 32.94
CA GLU A 457 -11.70 -36.06 32.45
C GLU A 457 -11.77 -36.65 31.03
N LYS A 458 -12.83 -37.41 30.75
CA LYS A 458 -13.10 -38.00 29.42
C LYS A 458 -13.29 -36.94 28.33
N ALA A 459 -13.90 -35.80 28.66
CA ALA A 459 -14.08 -34.71 27.72
C ALA A 459 -12.74 -34.06 27.34
N LEU A 460 -11.85 -33.87 28.30
CA LEU A 460 -10.51 -33.29 28.07
C LEU A 460 -9.59 -34.22 27.28
N ILE A 461 -9.60 -35.52 27.58
CA ILE A 461 -8.88 -36.53 26.80
C ILE A 461 -9.40 -36.54 25.35
N GLY A 462 -10.72 -36.43 25.16
CA GLY A 462 -11.35 -36.32 23.85
C GLY A 462 -10.94 -35.05 23.08
N ILE A 463 -10.81 -33.91 23.75
CA ILE A 463 -10.31 -32.66 23.14
C ILE A 463 -8.84 -32.83 22.72
N GLY A 464 -7.99 -33.37 23.61
CA GLY A 464 -6.58 -33.64 23.31
C GLY A 464 -6.39 -34.56 22.10
N ALA A 465 -7.20 -35.62 21.99
CA ALA A 465 -7.17 -36.54 20.85
C ALA A 465 -7.57 -35.86 19.53
N ARG A 466 -8.55 -34.95 19.56
CA ARG A 466 -8.97 -34.18 18.38
C ARG A 466 -7.91 -33.17 17.96
N CYS A 467 -7.27 -32.48 18.90
CA CYS A 467 -6.16 -31.57 18.61
C CYS A 467 -4.97 -32.31 17.98
N ARG A 468 -4.60 -33.50 18.50
CA ARG A 468 -3.53 -34.33 17.90
C ARG A 468 -3.86 -34.86 16.50
N LYS A 469 -5.14 -35.10 16.21
CA LYS A 469 -5.59 -35.55 14.88
C LYS A 469 -5.56 -34.40 13.86
N ALA A 470 -5.84 -33.18 14.28
CA ALA A 470 -5.75 -31.99 13.44
C ALA A 470 -4.29 -31.64 13.05
N ALA A 471 -3.31 -31.98 13.91
CA ALA A 471 -1.90 -31.64 13.72
C ALA A 471 -1.08 -32.55 12.76
N LYS A 472 -1.64 -33.63 12.18
CA LYS A 472 -0.86 -34.52 11.28
C LYS A 472 -1.04 -34.16 9.79
N PRO A 473 0.04 -33.83 9.03
CA PRO A 473 -0.02 -33.60 7.59
C PRO A 473 0.10 -34.89 6.74
N SER A 474 -0.32 -34.78 5.47
CA SER A 474 -0.35 -35.78 4.37
C SER A 474 1.01 -36.43 4.00
N PRO A 475 1.07 -37.55 3.22
CA PRO A 475 2.22 -38.48 3.17
C PRO A 475 3.47 -37.98 2.42
N PRO A 476 4.66 -38.59 2.62
CA PRO A 476 5.95 -37.96 2.34
C PRO A 476 6.45 -38.13 0.89
N LEU A 477 7.12 -37.09 0.38
CA LEU A 477 7.96 -37.08 -0.84
C LEU A 477 9.35 -37.72 -0.57
N PRO A 478 10.04 -38.24 -1.61
CA PRO A 478 11.15 -39.19 -1.47
C PRO A 478 12.46 -38.54 -0.99
N PRO A 479 13.38 -39.32 -0.36
CA PRO A 479 14.55 -38.77 0.30
C PRO A 479 15.69 -38.40 -0.67
N PRO A 480 16.42 -37.28 -0.43
CA PRO A 480 17.71 -37.02 -1.07
C PRO A 480 18.86 -37.80 -0.39
N LYS A 481 19.87 -38.14 -1.20
CA LYS A 481 21.06 -38.95 -0.89
C LYS A 481 22.06 -38.28 0.09
N PRO A 482 22.93 -39.06 0.76
CA PRO A 482 23.63 -38.66 1.98
C PRO A 482 24.88 -37.80 1.74
N GLU A 483 25.07 -36.79 2.58
CA GLU A 483 26.37 -36.13 2.81
C GLU A 483 27.17 -36.89 3.87
N VAL A 484 28.48 -36.91 3.66
CA VAL A 484 29.50 -37.70 4.35
C VAL A 484 29.87 -37.09 5.70
N GLU A 485 29.92 -37.92 6.74
CA GLU A 485 30.46 -37.61 8.08
C GLU A 485 31.98 -37.37 8.04
N GLU A 486 32.49 -36.39 8.80
CA GLU A 486 33.81 -36.53 9.41
C GLU A 486 33.93 -35.78 10.76
N LYS A 487 33.72 -36.57 11.82
CA LYS A 487 34.35 -36.63 13.16
C LYS A 487 34.94 -35.38 13.83
N LEU A 488 34.45 -35.15 15.06
CA LEU A 488 35.18 -34.58 16.20
C LEU A 488 36.16 -35.61 16.78
N GLU A 489 37.40 -35.19 17.07
CA GLU A 489 38.33 -35.89 17.99
C GLU A 489 39.08 -34.86 18.87
N GLU A 490 39.38 -35.28 20.10
CA GLU A 490 39.77 -34.52 21.30
C GLU A 490 41.25 -34.06 21.36
N ALA A 491 41.47 -32.92 22.07
CA ALA A 491 42.53 -32.62 23.09
C ALA A 491 44.04 -32.77 22.70
N PRO A 492 45.03 -32.02 23.31
CA PRO A 492 45.20 -31.91 24.76
C PRO A 492 45.75 -30.58 25.34
N LYS A 493 45.74 -30.56 26.68
CA LYS A 493 46.23 -29.60 27.66
C LYS A 493 47.76 -29.38 27.64
N ASN A 494 48.19 -28.20 28.12
CA ASN A 494 49.37 -27.86 28.97
C ASN A 494 49.63 -26.34 28.79
N GLU A 495 49.97 -25.45 29.74
CA GLU A 495 50.71 -25.44 31.03
C GLU A 495 50.34 -24.09 31.73
N ALA A 496 50.06 -24.03 33.06
CA ALA A 496 50.97 -23.61 34.15
C ALA A 496 51.55 -22.17 33.99
N THR A 497 51.51 -21.15 34.87
CA THR A 497 51.31 -20.94 36.33
C THR A 497 51.25 -19.39 36.56
N PRO A 498 50.71 -18.86 37.69
CA PRO A 498 50.54 -17.42 37.94
C PRO A 498 51.66 -16.81 38.82
N ALA A 499 51.81 -15.48 38.80
CA ALA A 499 52.58 -14.75 39.82
C ALA A 499 52.00 -13.34 40.07
N ALA A 500 51.67 -13.10 41.34
CA ALA A 500 51.30 -11.83 41.92
C ALA A 500 52.53 -10.92 42.12
N ALA A 501 52.31 -9.60 42.17
CA ALA A 501 52.57 -8.76 43.36
C ALA A 501 52.88 -7.29 43.00
N SER A 502 52.05 -6.42 43.62
CA SER A 502 52.44 -5.27 44.43
C SER A 502 52.99 -3.97 43.84
N GLN A 503 52.35 -2.89 44.35
CA GLN A 503 52.91 -1.60 44.81
C GLN A 503 53.10 -0.49 43.77
N SER A 504 52.28 0.58 43.84
CA SER A 504 52.52 1.84 44.59
C SER A 504 53.21 2.87 43.68
N ALA A 505 53.03 4.19 43.71
CA ALA A 505 52.22 5.16 44.41
C ALA A 505 52.43 6.52 43.67
N SER A 506 51.56 7.51 43.92
CA SER A 506 51.76 8.96 43.71
C SER A 506 52.17 9.44 42.30
N LYS A 507 51.39 10.31 41.64
CA LYS A 507 51.06 11.68 42.06
C LYS A 507 49.86 12.21 41.29
#